data_AF-A0A969JXM8-F1
#
_entry.id   AF-A0A969JXM8-F1
#
_cell.length_a   1.000
_cell.length_b   1.000
_cell.length_c   1.000
_cell.angle_alpha   90.00
_cell.angle_beta   90.00
_cell.angle_gamma   90.00
#
_symmetry.space_group_name_H-M   'P 1'
#
loop_
_entity.id
_entity.type
_entity.pdbx_description
1 polymer ?
#
loop_
_entity_poly.entity_id
_entity_poly.type
_entity_poly.pdbx_seq_one_letter_code
_entity_poly.pdbx_strand_id
1 'polypeptide(L)'
;RNRSGVNRVLVVDAPESAQLERTMSRDANSPQQVRAIMAAQASRAERLAAADDIIVNDAGLAALDEAVMRLHMRYLQIAQGMNDD
;
A
#
# COMPACT_ATOMS: atom_id res chain seq x y z
N ARG A 1 12.85 -12.43 -12.29
CA ARG A 1 11.38 -12.62 -12.18
C ARG A 1 10.74 -11.49 -13.00
N ASN A 2 9.96 -11.83 -14.04
CA ASN A 2 9.52 -10.92 -15.09
C ASN A 2 8.61 -9.79 -14.53
N ARG A 3 9.14 -8.57 -14.35
CA ARG A 3 8.44 -7.34 -13.91
C ARG A 3 8.14 -6.46 -15.14
N SER A 4 7.22 -6.88 -16.01
CA SER A 4 7.01 -6.24 -17.32
C SER A 4 5.98 -5.10 -17.26
N GLY A 5 6.28 -3.99 -16.56
CA GLY A 5 5.45 -2.79 -16.65
C GLY A 5 5.73 -1.65 -15.67
N VAL A 6 6.44 -1.91 -14.57
CA VAL A 6 6.76 -0.88 -13.55
C VAL A 6 8.17 -1.06 -13.01
N ASN A 7 8.83 0.04 -12.67
CA ASN A 7 10.17 0.04 -12.07
C ASN A 7 10.14 -0.24 -10.56
N ARG A 8 9.09 0.21 -9.87
CA ARG A 8 8.89 0.00 -8.43
C ARG A 8 7.42 -0.26 -8.09
N VAL A 9 7.19 -1.04 -7.06
CA VAL A 9 5.87 -1.33 -6.48
C VAL A 9 5.82 -0.80 -5.05
N LEU A 10 4.98 0.20 -4.81
CA LEU A 10 4.67 0.70 -3.47
C LEU A 10 3.38 0.08 -2.96
N VAL A 11 3.44 -0.59 -1.81
CA VAL A 11 2.24 -1.12 -1.13
C VAL A 11 1.85 -0.20 0.02
N VAL A 12 0.60 0.28 0.00
CA VAL A 12 -0.04 0.94 1.14
C VAL A 12 -0.80 -0.12 1.93
N ASP A 13 -0.26 -0.51 3.08
CA ASP A 13 -0.85 -1.51 3.97
C ASP A 13 -1.62 -0.85 5.11
N ALA A 14 -2.62 -1.53 5.64
CA ALA A 14 -3.32 -1.13 6.85
C ALA A 14 -3.79 -2.39 7.58
N PRO A 15 -3.96 -2.35 8.92
CA PRO A 15 -4.54 -3.46 9.66
C PRO A 15 -5.91 -3.88 9.08
N GLU A 16 -6.19 -5.19 9.05
CA GLU A 16 -7.46 -5.71 8.50
C GLU A 16 -8.69 -5.11 9.18
N SER A 17 -8.60 -4.85 10.49
CA SER A 17 -9.65 -4.16 11.25
C SER A 17 -9.95 -2.77 10.70
N ALA A 18 -8.91 -1.98 10.40
CA ALA A 18 -9.05 -0.65 9.83
C ALA A 18 -9.56 -0.70 8.39
N GLN A 19 -9.17 -1.70 7.59
CA GLN A 19 -9.69 -1.91 6.24
C GLN A 19 -11.19 -2.21 6.27
N LEU A 20 -11.61 -3.09 7.19
CA LEU A 20 -13.01 -3.46 7.34
C LEU A 20 -13.86 -2.27 7.76
N GLU A 21 -13.43 -1.53 8.79
CA GLU A 21 -14.12 -0.33 9.28
C GLU A 21 -14.25 0.74 8.19
N ARG A 22 -13.15 1.07 7.49
CA ARG A 22 -13.15 2.08 6.43
C ARG A 22 -14.02 1.68 5.24
N THR A 23 -14.00 0.41 4.85
CA THR A 23 -14.82 -0.08 3.72
C THR A 23 -16.31 -0.09 4.07
N MET A 24 -16.65 -0.52 5.29
CA MET A 24 -18.04 -0.46 5.78
C MET A 24 -18.56 0.96 5.85
N SER A 25 -17.74 1.91 6.34
CA SER A 25 -18.13 3.32 6.42
C SER A 25 -18.33 3.99 5.06
N ARG A 26 -17.64 3.51 4.01
CA ARG A 26 -17.72 4.12 2.68
C ARG A 26 -18.85 3.56 1.82
N ASP A 27 -19.03 2.24 1.82
CA ASP A 27 -19.81 1.57 0.77
C ASP A 27 -21.13 0.97 1.30
N ALA A 28 -21.53 1.24 2.55
CA ALA A 28 -22.72 0.67 3.22
C ALA A 28 -22.83 -0.87 3.15
N ASN A 29 -21.70 -1.55 2.89
CA ASN A 29 -21.63 -2.99 2.73
C ASN A 29 -21.70 -3.70 4.09
N SER A 30 -22.30 -4.90 4.09
CA SER A 30 -22.29 -5.76 5.28
C SER A 30 -20.86 -6.23 5.60
N PRO A 31 -20.53 -6.51 6.88
CA PRO A 31 -19.23 -7.07 7.27
C PRO A 31 -18.85 -8.34 6.50
N GLN A 32 -19.84 -9.17 6.16
CA GLN A 32 -19.64 -10.41 5.39
C GLN A 32 -19.20 -10.11 3.95
N GLN A 33 -19.83 -9.13 3.32
CA GLN A 33 -19.49 -8.71 1.96
C GLN A 33 -18.11 -8.07 1.91
N VAL A 34 -17.75 -7.24 2.89
CA VAL A 34 -16.40 -6.67 3.00
C VAL A 34 -15.34 -7.75 3.17
N ARG A 35 -15.57 -8.75 4.04
CA ARG A 35 -14.65 -9.90 4.19
C ARG A 35 -14.51 -10.72 2.91
N ALA A 36 -15.60 -10.92 2.17
CA ALA A 36 -15.56 -11.63 0.89
C ALA A 36 -14.73 -10.86 -0.15
N ILE A 37 -14.88 -9.54 -0.21
CA ILE A 37 -14.06 -8.67 -1.07
C ILE A 37 -12.58 -8.77 -0.67
N MET A 38 -12.26 -8.67 0.62
CA MET A 38 -10.89 -8.81 1.12
C MET A 38 -10.30 -10.18 0.80
N ALA A 39 -11.10 -11.25 0.89
CA ALA A 39 -10.66 -12.62 0.59
C ALA A 39 -10.43 -12.87 -0.91
N ALA A 40 -11.05 -12.09 -1.80
CA ALA A 40 -10.82 -12.17 -3.25
C ALA A 40 -9.56 -11.43 -3.70
N GLN A 41 -8.95 -10.63 -2.82
CA GLN A 41 -7.72 -9.89 -3.10
C GLN A 41 -6.48 -10.75 -2.80
N ALA A 42 -5.33 -10.36 -3.37
CA ALA A 42 -4.03 -10.94 -3.02
C ALA A 42 -3.81 -10.83 -1.51
N SER A 43 -3.27 -11.89 -0.90
CA SER A 43 -3.01 -11.93 0.54
C SER A 43 -1.99 -10.88 0.96
N ARG A 44 -1.99 -10.52 2.26
CA ARG A 44 -1.00 -9.58 2.80
C ARG A 44 0.43 -10.03 2.52
N ALA A 45 0.72 -11.32 2.71
CA ALA A 45 2.05 -11.88 2.45
C ALA A 45 2.46 -11.73 0.98
N GLU A 46 1.55 -11.98 0.03
CA GLU A 46 1.82 -11.82 -1.40
C GLU A 46 2.07 -10.35 -1.78
N ARG A 47 1.28 -9.41 -1.22
CA ARG A 47 1.48 -7.98 -1.45
C ARG A 47 2.84 -7.52 -0.94
N LEU A 48 3.19 -7.88 0.30
CA LEU A 48 4.47 -7.51 0.91
C LEU A 48 5.66 -8.13 0.17
N ALA A 49 5.53 -9.38 -0.30
CA ALA A 49 6.59 -10.04 -1.06
C ALA A 49 6.80 -9.44 -2.47
N ALA A 50 5.81 -8.74 -3.01
CA ALA A 50 5.89 -8.08 -4.31
C ALA A 50 6.38 -6.62 -4.22
N ALA A 51 6.39 -6.03 -3.02
CA ALA A 51 6.67 -4.61 -2.79
C ALA A 51 8.17 -4.29 -2.84
N ASP A 52 8.52 -3.15 -3.43
CA ASP A 52 9.83 -2.53 -3.27
C ASP A 52 9.84 -1.56 -2.09
N ASP A 53 8.71 -0.93 -1.80
CA ASP A 53 8.52 -0.02 -0.67
C ASP A 53 7.13 -0.27 -0.04
N ILE A 54 7.02 -0.02 1.27
CA ILE A 54 5.77 -0.21 2.02
C ILE A 54 5.50 1.04 2.86
N ILE A 55 4.26 1.53 2.79
CA ILE A 55 3.70 2.50 3.75
C ILE A 55 2.66 1.78 4.59
N VAL A 56 2.77 1.86 5.92
CA VAL A 56 1.70 1.44 6.84
C VAL A 56 0.81 2.64 7.15
N ASN A 57 -0.46 2.58 6.75
CA ASN A 57 -1.45 3.65 6.86
C ASN A 57 -2.38 3.45 8.08
N ASP A 58 -1.77 3.43 9.26
CA ASP A 58 -2.44 3.30 10.56
C ASP A 58 -2.19 4.48 11.52
N ALA A 59 -1.20 5.34 11.24
CA ALA A 59 -0.81 6.46 12.10
C ALA A 59 -1.45 7.83 11.73
N GLY A 60 -2.48 7.84 10.87
CA GLY A 60 -3.20 9.04 10.46
C GLY A 60 -2.57 9.81 9.29
N LEU A 61 -3.23 10.89 8.86
CA LEU A 61 -2.89 11.61 7.62
C LEU A 61 -1.53 12.31 7.68
N ALA A 62 -1.16 12.94 8.80
CA ALA A 62 0.13 13.61 8.93
C ALA A 62 1.31 12.63 8.76
N ALA A 63 1.24 11.46 9.40
CA ALA A 63 2.26 10.42 9.26
C ALA A 63 2.31 9.83 7.83
N LEU A 64 1.15 9.72 7.18
CA LEU A 64 1.05 9.30 5.79
C LEU A 64 1.73 10.33 4.86
N ASP A 65 1.45 11.63 5.04
CA ASP A 65 2.03 12.70 4.22
C ASP A 65 3.56 12.73 4.34
N GLU A 66 4.10 12.57 5.55
CA GLU A 66 5.54 12.48 5.76
C GLU A 66 6.15 11.25 5.05
N ALA A 67 5.48 10.09 5.13
CA ALA A 67 5.93 8.87 4.47
C ALA A 67 5.92 9.00 2.94
N VAL A 68 4.85 9.60 2.40
CA VAL A 68 4.72 9.89 0.97
C VAL A 68 5.81 10.85 0.52
N MET A 69 6.09 11.92 1.27
CA MET A 69 7.11 12.89 0.91
C MET A 69 8.51 12.28 0.86
N ARG A 70 8.85 11.42 1.84
CA ARG A 70 10.14 10.70 1.84
C ARG A 70 10.29 9.81 0.61
N LEU A 71 9.27 9.02 0.28
CA LEU A 71 9.31 8.14 -0.89
C LEU A 71 9.29 8.91 -2.20
N HIS A 72 8.58 10.04 -2.25
CA HIS A 72 8.59 10.93 -3.41
C HIS A 72 10.00 11.42 -3.73
N MET A 73 10.72 11.95 -2.73
CA MET A 73 12.10 12.40 -2.91
C MET A 73 13.01 11.26 -3.38
N ARG A 74 12.86 10.07 -2.79
CA ARG A 74 13.60 8.87 -3.22
C ARG A 74 13.32 8.51 -4.67
N TYR A 75 12.05 8.54 -5.09
CA TYR A 75 11.67 8.20 -6.46
C TYR A 75 12.17 9.22 -7.47
N LEU A 76 12.24 10.51 -7.10
CA LEU A 76 12.89 11.52 -7.93
C LEU A 76 14.37 11.24 -8.13
N GLN A 77 15.11 10.86 -7.07
CA GLN A 77 16.52 10.51 -7.15
C GLN A 77 16.76 9.29 -8.06
N ILE A 78 15.98 8.22 -7.85
CA ILE A 78 16.04 7.01 -8.69
C ILE A 78 15.74 7.33 -10.15
N ALA A 79 14.70 8.16 -10.41
CA ALA A 79 14.34 8.56 -11.77
C ALA A 79 15.41 9.43 -12.45
N GLN A 80 16.22 10.16 -11.67
CA GLN A 80 17.37 10.93 -12.15
C GLN A 80 18.64 10.07 -12.31
N GLY A 81 18.58 8.77 -12.02
CA GLY A 81 19.74 7.86 -12.11
C GLY A 81 20.73 8.00 -10.94
N MET A 82 20.35 8.70 -9.88
CA MET A 82 21.09 8.71 -8.62
C MET A 82 20.69 7.44 -7.87
N ASN A 83 21.47 6.37 -8.04
CA ASN A 83 21.26 5.13 -7.31
C ASN A 83 21.64 5.33 -5.83
N ASP A 84 20.80 4.81 -4.94
CA ASP A 84 21.15 4.59 -3.53
C ASP A 84 22.23 3.49 -3.50
N ASP A 85 23.47 3.84 -3.17
CA ASP A 85 24.50 2.87 -2.74
C ASP A 85 24.16 2.30 -1.34
#